data_AF-S9VZS4-F1
#
_entry.id   AF-S9VZS4-F1
#
_cell.length_a   1.000
_cell.length_b   1.000
_cell.length_c   1.000
_cell.angle_alpha   90.00
_cell.angle_beta   90.00
_cell.angle_gamma   90.00
#
_symmetry.space_group_name_H-M   'P 1'
#
loop_
_entity.id
_entity.type
_entity.pdbx_description
1 polymer ?
#
loop_
_entity_poly.entity_id
_entity_poly.type
_entity_poly.pdbx_seq_one_letter_code
_entity_poly.pdbx_strand_id
1 'polypeptide(L)'
;MGQCLSGQQSRQNLDQRDGSSSRLILKLPKLYSPSPLLTREEVETSRNEFWETCWAYGGSREIWEALHKIISLLYEGNAEAATELASAAELTIPENDIGKGAYDSKGTFYEIPKIVARIPRAFAEKEESDDEQANPSGSLEDGKFPEEKGTGTQVTSVSSLDDGEKSEPLEPVIIRYCMDERDYTIQLNSNAPLLQAKPALAEAGLDTVQRLFFLGRILQWKKALRQQGWSPGMVIQAM
;
A
#
# COMPACT_ATOMS: atom_id res chain seq x y z
N MET A 1 40.05 -1.63 79.61
CA MET A 1 40.47 -2.00 78.24
C MET A 1 39.19 -2.30 77.47
N GLY A 2 38.92 -1.51 76.44
CA GLY A 2 37.61 -1.38 75.79
C GLY A 2 37.24 -2.54 74.87
N GLN A 3 35.93 -2.70 74.69
CA GLN A 3 35.23 -3.78 74.00
C GLN A 3 35.35 -3.65 72.47
N CYS A 4 35.51 -4.76 71.76
CA CYS A 4 35.42 -4.84 70.29
C CYS A 4 34.04 -5.38 69.89
N LEU A 5 33.20 -4.52 69.33
CA LEU A 5 31.99 -4.88 68.60
C LEU A 5 32.14 -4.37 67.16
N SER A 6 32.10 -5.25 66.17
CA SER A 6 31.47 -4.96 64.87
C SER A 6 31.33 -6.24 64.07
N GLY A 7 30.08 -6.62 63.84
CA GLY A 7 29.68 -7.72 63.00
C GLY A 7 29.85 -7.40 61.52
N GLN A 8 30.22 -8.41 60.75
CA GLN A 8 30.08 -8.41 59.29
C GLN A 8 28.86 -9.24 58.91
N GLN A 9 27.75 -8.56 58.63
CA GLN A 9 26.68 -9.11 57.82
C GLN A 9 27.19 -9.25 56.39
N SER A 10 27.35 -10.49 55.92
CA SER A 10 27.47 -10.79 54.50
C SER A 10 26.12 -10.50 53.83
N ARG A 11 25.95 -9.28 53.32
CA ARG A 11 24.85 -8.95 52.41
C ARG A 11 25.20 -9.48 51.03
N GLN A 12 24.45 -10.48 50.61
CA GLN A 12 24.38 -10.92 49.23
C GLN A 12 24.04 -9.71 48.36
N ASN A 13 24.95 -9.40 47.44
CA ASN A 13 24.77 -8.39 46.42
C ASN A 13 23.73 -8.95 45.44
N LEU A 14 22.45 -8.59 45.63
CA LEU A 14 21.46 -8.69 44.57
C LEU A 14 21.92 -7.71 43.50
N ASP A 15 22.48 -8.26 42.43
CA ASP A 15 22.76 -7.62 41.15
C ASP A 15 21.46 -6.99 40.65
N GLN A 16 21.19 -5.76 41.11
CA GLN A 16 20.23 -4.87 40.47
C GLN A 16 20.85 -4.55 39.10
N ARG A 17 20.51 -5.39 38.12
CA ARG A 17 20.58 -5.00 36.71
C ARG A 17 19.60 -3.85 36.54
N ASP A 18 20.09 -2.64 36.81
CA ASP A 18 19.59 -1.43 36.20
C ASP A 18 19.88 -1.52 34.70
N GLY A 19 19.09 -2.36 34.03
CA GLY A 19 18.94 -2.32 32.60
C GLY A 19 18.11 -1.10 32.29
N SER A 20 18.75 0.07 32.21
CA SER A 20 18.30 1.17 31.37
C SER A 20 18.30 0.71 29.89
N SER A 21 17.51 -0.32 29.57
CA SER A 21 16.94 -0.49 28.24
C SER A 21 16.01 0.69 28.11
N SER A 22 16.46 1.71 27.40
CA SER A 22 15.60 2.73 26.83
C SER A 22 14.35 2.04 26.31
N ARG A 23 13.22 2.21 27.00
CA ARG A 23 11.95 1.61 26.57
C ARG A 23 11.74 2.10 25.15
N LEU A 24 11.77 1.17 24.20
CA LEU A 24 11.66 1.51 22.80
C LEU A 24 10.20 1.84 22.53
N ILE A 25 9.91 3.13 22.41
CA ILE A 25 8.55 3.62 22.16
C ILE A 25 8.20 3.37 20.69
N LEU A 26 7.03 2.77 20.46
CA LEU A 26 6.48 2.59 19.12
C LEU A 26 6.26 3.93 18.43
N LYS A 27 6.60 3.99 17.15
CA LYS A 27 6.41 5.18 16.34
C LYS A 27 4.95 5.32 15.96
N LEU A 28 4.47 6.55 15.98
CA LEU A 28 3.14 6.89 15.48
C LEU A 28 3.01 6.56 13.98
N PRO A 29 1.78 6.33 13.49
CA PRO A 29 1.52 6.00 12.10
C PRO A 29 2.07 7.09 11.19
N LYS A 30 2.95 6.72 10.26
CA LYS A 30 3.49 7.66 9.28
C LYS A 30 2.41 8.07 8.29
N LEU A 31 2.54 9.26 7.73
CA LEU A 31 1.77 9.63 6.56
C LEU A 31 2.25 8.85 5.34
N TYR A 32 1.35 8.45 4.47
CA TYR A 32 1.66 7.92 3.15
C TYR A 32 0.76 8.55 2.10
N SER A 33 1.24 8.71 0.87
CA SER A 33 0.43 9.21 -0.22
C SER A 33 -0.12 8.01 -1.00
N PRO A 34 -1.41 7.65 -0.87
CA PRO A 34 -1.99 6.62 -1.73
C PRO A 34 -2.05 7.13 -3.18
N SER A 35 -1.84 6.23 -4.14
CA SER A 35 -2.00 6.48 -5.57
C SER A 35 -2.73 5.27 -6.19
N PRO A 36 -4.00 5.42 -6.64
CA PRO A 36 -4.82 6.64 -6.65
C PRO A 36 -5.18 7.12 -5.23
N LEU A 37 -5.61 8.38 -5.12
CA LEU A 37 -6.19 8.88 -3.87
C LEU A 37 -7.45 8.08 -3.55
N LEU A 38 -7.57 7.64 -2.30
CA LEU A 38 -8.75 6.95 -1.79
C LEU A 38 -9.62 7.94 -1.03
N THR A 39 -10.93 7.83 -1.16
CA THR A 39 -11.86 8.52 -0.29
C THR A 39 -11.69 8.02 1.15
N ARG A 40 -12.12 8.81 2.12
CA ARG A 40 -12.05 8.41 3.54
C ARG A 40 -12.79 7.10 3.79
N GLU A 41 -13.94 6.93 3.14
CA GLU A 41 -14.77 5.75 3.29
C GLU A 41 -14.11 4.50 2.70
N GLU A 42 -13.48 4.59 1.53
CA GLU A 42 -12.76 3.45 0.96
C GLU A 42 -11.61 2.99 1.86
N VAL A 43 -10.91 3.94 2.51
CA VAL A 43 -9.85 3.62 3.48
C VAL A 43 -10.42 2.93 4.71
N GLU A 44 -11.53 3.44 5.25
CA GLU A 44 -12.19 2.85 6.43
C GLU A 44 -12.76 1.47 6.10
N THR A 45 -13.41 1.30 4.95
CA THR A 45 -13.90 0.00 4.44
C THR A 45 -12.75 -1.00 4.31
N SER A 46 -11.67 -0.63 3.61
CA SER A 46 -10.52 -1.52 3.40
C SER A 46 -9.87 -1.95 4.74
N ARG A 47 -9.87 -1.05 5.73
CA ARG A 47 -9.37 -1.38 7.08
C ARG A 47 -10.29 -2.35 7.79
N ASN A 48 -11.60 -2.15 7.71
CA ASN A 48 -12.57 -3.06 8.33
C ASN A 48 -12.49 -4.45 7.70
N GLU A 49 -12.50 -4.53 6.37
CA GLU A 49 -12.36 -5.79 5.62
C GLU A 49 -11.10 -6.55 6.01
N PHE A 50 -9.97 -5.85 6.18
CA PHE A 50 -8.74 -6.46 6.65
C PHE A 50 -8.91 -7.07 8.04
N TRP A 51 -9.46 -6.34 9.01
CA TRP A 51 -9.60 -6.85 10.37
C TRP A 51 -10.61 -7.99 10.49
N GLU A 52 -11.64 -8.01 9.64
CA GLU A 52 -12.60 -9.11 9.55
C GLU A 52 -11.98 -10.40 8.99
N THR A 53 -10.94 -10.29 8.15
CA THR A 53 -10.33 -11.42 7.44
C THR A 53 -8.93 -11.77 7.94
N CYS A 54 -8.32 -10.96 8.80
CA CYS A 54 -6.90 -11.08 9.17
C CYS A 54 -6.49 -12.44 9.74
N TRP A 55 -7.40 -13.09 10.47
CA TRP A 55 -7.19 -14.41 11.07
C TRP A 55 -6.97 -15.53 10.02
N ALA A 56 -7.38 -15.32 8.77
CA ALA A 56 -7.15 -16.27 7.68
C ALA A 56 -5.69 -16.29 7.18
N TYR A 57 -4.90 -15.24 7.45
CA TYR A 57 -3.49 -15.16 7.04
C TYR A 57 -2.55 -16.01 7.92
N GLY A 58 -3.09 -16.75 8.89
CA GLY A 58 -2.34 -17.57 9.82
C GLY A 58 -1.94 -16.83 11.10
N GLY A 59 -1.23 -17.53 12.00
CA GLY A 59 -0.87 -17.01 13.32
C GLY A 59 -1.98 -17.17 14.37
N SER A 60 -1.75 -16.59 15.56
CA SER A 60 -2.72 -16.63 16.66
C SER A 60 -3.72 -15.48 16.53
N ARG A 61 -5.01 -15.80 16.68
CA ARG A 61 -6.08 -14.81 16.73
C ARG A 61 -5.87 -13.78 17.84
N GLU A 62 -5.32 -14.21 18.98
CA GLU A 62 -5.04 -13.35 20.12
C GLU A 62 -4.02 -12.25 19.77
N ILE A 63 -3.02 -12.62 18.94
CA ILE A 63 -2.01 -11.67 18.47
C ILE A 63 -2.62 -10.68 17.47
N TRP A 64 -3.48 -11.15 16.56
CA TRP A 64 -4.22 -10.27 15.66
C TRP A 64 -5.09 -9.26 16.42
N GLU A 65 -5.79 -9.71 17.47
CA GLU A 65 -6.59 -8.84 18.33
C GLU A 65 -5.72 -7.83 19.10
N ALA A 66 -4.54 -8.24 19.57
CA ALA A 66 -3.58 -7.33 20.20
C ALA A 66 -3.05 -6.29 19.21
N LEU A 67 -2.64 -6.70 18.00
CA LEU A 67 -2.16 -5.82 16.94
C LEU A 67 -3.21 -4.78 16.54
N HIS A 68 -4.47 -5.18 16.43
CA HIS A 68 -5.56 -4.26 16.17
C HIS A 68 -5.65 -3.17 17.24
N LYS A 69 -5.66 -3.55 18.52
CA LYS A 69 -5.69 -2.60 19.65
C LYS A 69 -4.48 -1.67 19.67
N ILE A 70 -3.29 -2.21 19.44
CA ILE A 70 -2.03 -1.44 19.36
C ILE A 70 -2.16 -0.36 18.28
N ILE A 71 -2.64 -0.73 17.09
CA ILE A 71 -2.81 0.22 15.98
C ILE A 71 -3.85 1.29 16.32
N SER A 72 -4.98 0.93 16.95
CA SER A 72 -5.97 1.91 17.41
C SER A 72 -5.38 2.92 18.39
N LEU A 73 -4.60 2.46 19.38
CA LEU A 73 -3.91 3.33 20.33
C LEU A 73 -2.89 4.24 19.64
N LEU A 74 -2.18 3.73 18.63
CA LEU A 74 -1.26 4.53 17.82
C LEU A 74 -1.99 5.63 17.03
N TYR A 75 -3.18 5.37 16.51
CA TYR A 75 -4.01 6.39 15.86
C TYR A 75 -4.55 7.45 16.84
N GLU A 76 -4.80 7.07 18.09
CA GLU A 76 -5.18 8.01 19.16
C GLU A 76 -4.00 8.85 19.68
N GLY A 77 -2.77 8.57 19.24
CA GLY A 77 -1.56 9.24 19.73
C GLY A 77 -0.96 8.62 21.00
N ASN A 78 -1.53 7.52 21.50
CA ASN A 78 -1.14 6.85 22.72
C ASN A 78 -0.01 5.82 22.48
N ALA A 79 1.15 6.31 22.01
CA ALA A 79 2.30 5.47 21.67
C ALA A 79 2.86 4.67 22.85
N GLU A 80 2.80 5.23 24.07
CA GLU A 80 3.26 4.56 25.29
C GLU A 80 2.37 3.35 25.63
N ALA A 81 1.06 3.54 25.69
CA ALA A 81 0.10 2.45 25.93
C ALA A 81 0.19 1.36 24.84
N ALA A 82 0.37 1.77 23.58
CA ALA A 82 0.60 0.83 22.48
C ALA A 82 1.88 0.00 22.68
N THR A 83 2.95 0.63 23.17
CA THR A 83 4.23 -0.05 23.47
C THR A 83 4.09 -1.02 24.64
N GLU A 84 3.39 -0.61 25.70
CA GLU A 84 3.11 -1.47 26.85
C GLU A 84 2.30 -2.70 26.44
N LEU A 85 1.27 -2.51 25.61
CA LEU A 85 0.47 -3.61 25.09
C LEU A 85 1.29 -4.53 24.17
N ALA A 86 2.14 -3.98 23.31
CA ALA A 86 3.04 -4.77 22.47
C ALA A 86 4.02 -5.61 23.31
N SER A 87 4.58 -5.03 24.37
CA SER A 87 5.45 -5.74 25.30
C SER A 87 4.70 -6.83 26.08
N ALA A 88 3.45 -6.57 26.48
CA ALA A 88 2.61 -7.55 27.18
C ALA A 88 2.19 -8.72 26.29
N ALA A 89 2.03 -8.47 24.98
CA ALA A 89 1.75 -9.48 23.97
C ALA A 89 3.03 -10.17 23.44
N GLU A 90 4.21 -9.89 24.02
CA GLU A 90 5.51 -10.45 23.61
C GLU A 90 5.85 -10.19 22.14
N LEU A 91 5.37 -9.08 21.58
CA LEU A 91 5.59 -8.71 20.19
C LEU A 91 6.93 -8.02 19.98
N THR A 92 7.67 -8.49 18.98
CA THR A 92 8.90 -7.85 18.50
C THR A 92 8.61 -7.10 17.20
N ILE A 93 8.71 -5.77 17.24
CA ILE A 93 8.46 -4.89 16.09
C ILE A 93 9.79 -4.27 15.63
N PRO A 94 10.25 -4.53 14.39
CA PRO A 94 11.50 -3.98 13.90
C PRO A 94 11.42 -2.45 13.75
N GLU A 95 12.51 -1.76 14.10
CA GLU A 95 12.62 -0.29 14.06
C GLU A 95 11.54 0.48 14.85
N ASN A 96 10.76 -0.21 15.67
CA ASN A 96 9.58 0.31 16.36
C ASN A 96 8.53 0.91 15.39
N ASP A 97 8.46 0.40 14.16
CA ASP A 97 7.51 0.84 13.13
C ASP A 97 6.56 -0.31 12.80
N ILE A 98 5.30 -0.18 13.21
CA ILE A 98 4.27 -1.21 12.99
C ILE A 98 4.04 -1.48 11.49
N GLY A 99 4.34 -0.51 10.62
CA GLY A 99 4.24 -0.66 9.17
C GLY A 99 5.35 -1.54 8.56
N LYS A 100 6.26 -2.08 9.37
CA LYS A 100 7.24 -3.11 8.97
C LYS A 100 6.79 -4.53 9.34
N GLY A 101 5.63 -4.67 9.97
CA GLY A 101 5.12 -5.93 10.51
C GLY A 101 5.58 -6.20 11.94
N ALA A 102 5.14 -7.32 12.50
CA ALA A 102 5.44 -7.74 13.87
C ALA A 102 5.76 -9.23 13.94
N TYR A 103 6.56 -9.62 14.93
CA TYR A 103 6.86 -11.02 15.23
C TYR A 103 6.32 -11.39 16.61
N ASP A 104 5.68 -12.55 16.72
CA ASP A 104 5.31 -13.16 18.00
C ASP A 104 6.49 -13.95 18.60
N SER A 105 6.43 -14.30 19.88
CA SER A 105 7.42 -15.11 20.61
C SER A 105 7.67 -16.48 19.96
N LYS A 106 6.68 -16.99 19.22
CA LYS A 106 6.77 -18.23 18.42
C LYS A 106 7.51 -18.06 17.08
N GLY A 107 7.88 -16.83 16.71
CA GLY A 107 8.54 -16.51 15.44
C GLY A 107 7.60 -16.34 14.25
N THR A 108 6.28 -16.34 14.47
CA THR A 108 5.30 -16.05 13.41
C THR A 108 5.39 -14.57 13.03
N PHE A 109 5.50 -14.29 11.73
CA PHE A 109 5.48 -12.93 11.19
C PHE A 109 4.05 -12.50 10.82
N TYR A 110 3.67 -11.31 11.25
CA TYR A 110 2.38 -10.68 10.99
C TYR A 110 2.61 -9.48 10.08
N GLU A 111 2.20 -9.61 8.82
CA GLU A 111 2.25 -8.54 7.84
C GLU A 111 1.02 -7.65 7.96
N ILE A 112 1.24 -6.34 8.06
CA ILE A 112 0.18 -5.35 8.24
C ILE A 112 0.18 -4.45 7.01
N PRO A 113 -0.92 -4.42 6.22
CA PRO A 113 -1.00 -3.59 5.03
C PRO A 113 -0.76 -2.12 5.34
N LYS A 114 -0.12 -1.41 4.40
CA LYS A 114 0.19 0.03 4.54
C LYS A 114 -1.07 0.86 4.84
N ILE A 115 -2.20 0.53 4.23
CA ILE A 115 -3.48 1.21 4.42
C ILE A 115 -4.01 1.11 5.87
N VAL A 116 -3.64 0.04 6.57
CA VAL A 116 -4.01 -0.24 7.98
C VAL A 116 -2.99 0.34 8.96
N ALA A 117 -1.70 0.33 8.60
CA ALA A 117 -0.62 0.79 9.49
C ALA A 117 -0.34 2.30 9.42
N ARG A 118 -0.85 3.02 8.41
CA ARG A 118 -0.46 4.40 8.09
C ARG A 118 -1.66 5.31 7.83
N ILE A 119 -1.44 6.62 7.88
CA ILE A 119 -2.47 7.64 7.63
C ILE A 119 -2.31 8.17 6.19
N PRO A 120 -3.34 8.15 5.34
CA PRO A 120 -3.30 8.82 4.04
C PRO A 120 -3.01 10.32 4.21
N ARG A 121 -2.05 10.84 3.45
CA ARG A 121 -1.68 12.27 3.44
C ARG A 121 -2.78 13.12 2.80
N ALA A 122 -3.53 12.55 1.88
CA ALA A 122 -4.65 13.16 1.20
C ALA A 122 -5.73 12.08 0.96
N PHE A 123 -6.98 12.52 0.92
CA PHE A 123 -8.13 11.72 0.54
C PHE A 123 -8.68 12.25 -0.78
N ALA A 124 -9.30 11.39 -1.58
CA ALA A 124 -10.10 11.82 -2.72
C ALA A 124 -11.38 12.52 -2.22
N GLU A 125 -11.82 13.54 -2.94
CA GLU A 125 -13.15 14.12 -2.74
C GLU A 125 -14.18 13.11 -3.24
N LYS A 126 -15.23 12.89 -2.46
CA LYS A 126 -16.39 12.17 -2.97
C LYS A 126 -17.05 13.07 -4.00
N GLU A 127 -17.15 12.60 -5.24
CA GLU A 127 -18.10 13.18 -6.17
C GLU A 127 -19.49 12.87 -5.62
N GLU A 128 -20.13 13.86 -4.99
CA GLU A 128 -21.56 13.83 -4.69
C GLU A 128 -22.29 13.85 -6.03
N SER A 129 -22.52 12.68 -6.61
CA SER A 129 -23.57 12.50 -7.60
C SER A 129 -24.90 12.74 -6.86
N ASP A 130 -25.46 13.92 -7.05
CA ASP A 130 -26.81 14.30 -6.65
C ASP A 130 -27.81 13.41 -7.42
N ASP A 131 -28.03 12.19 -6.89
CA ASP A 131 -29.08 11.28 -7.35
C ASP A 131 -30.27 11.41 -6.37
N GLU A 132 -31.01 12.51 -6.52
CA GLU A 132 -32.44 12.47 -6.20
C GLU A 132 -33.12 11.48 -7.16
N GLN A 133 -33.43 10.26 -6.70
CA GLN A 133 -34.80 9.73 -6.79
C GLN A 133 -35.02 8.35 -6.14
N ALA A 134 -35.96 8.37 -5.19
CA ALA A 134 -37.06 7.42 -5.01
C ALA A 134 -36.74 5.92 -4.86
N ASN A 135 -36.80 5.49 -3.60
CA ASN A 135 -37.08 4.11 -3.18
C ASN A 135 -38.52 3.66 -3.53
N PRO A 136 -38.86 2.36 -3.39
CA PRO A 136 -39.36 1.51 -4.47
C PRO A 136 -40.86 1.17 -4.35
N SER A 137 -41.49 0.75 -5.45
CA SER A 137 -42.70 -0.07 -5.37
C SER A 137 -42.87 -0.91 -6.64
N GLY A 138 -42.95 -2.23 -6.46
CA GLY A 138 -43.02 -3.20 -7.55
C GLY A 138 -44.42 -3.43 -8.11
N SER A 139 -44.47 -4.15 -9.23
CA SER A 139 -45.31 -5.33 -9.46
C SER A 139 -45.23 -5.77 -10.94
N LEU A 140 -44.72 -6.99 -11.15
CA LEU A 140 -45.17 -8.07 -12.06
C LEU A 140 -45.81 -7.69 -13.42
N GLU A 141 -45.25 -8.14 -14.55
CA GLU A 141 -45.62 -9.40 -15.26
C GLU A 141 -44.94 -9.55 -16.64
N ASP A 142 -44.54 -10.80 -16.89
CA ASP A 142 -44.49 -11.61 -18.13
C ASP A 142 -43.77 -11.15 -19.43
N GLY A 143 -42.72 -11.92 -19.77
CA GLY A 143 -42.68 -12.69 -21.01
C GLY A 143 -42.15 -12.02 -22.28
N LYS A 144 -40.95 -12.44 -22.73
CA LYS A 144 -40.63 -12.96 -24.08
C LYS A 144 -39.18 -12.68 -24.53
N PHE A 145 -38.41 -13.75 -24.73
CA PHE A 145 -37.13 -13.77 -25.47
C PHE A 145 -37.34 -13.32 -26.93
N PRO A 146 -36.36 -12.64 -27.57
CA PRO A 146 -35.32 -13.40 -28.27
C PRO A 146 -33.91 -12.78 -28.26
N GLU A 147 -32.97 -13.66 -28.61
CA GLU A 147 -31.54 -13.54 -28.90
C GLU A 147 -31.19 -12.52 -30.01
N GLU A 148 -30.10 -11.74 -29.86
CA GLU A 148 -29.20 -11.35 -30.96
C GLU A 148 -27.91 -10.65 -30.46
N LYS A 149 -26.85 -10.85 -31.24
CA LYS A 149 -25.47 -10.42 -30.99
C LYS A 149 -25.31 -8.90 -31.12
N GLY A 150 -24.28 -8.34 -30.48
CA GLY A 150 -23.89 -6.96 -30.78
C GLY A 150 -22.73 -6.44 -29.96
N THR A 151 -21.54 -6.50 -30.54
CA THR A 151 -20.28 -5.91 -30.06
C THR A 151 -20.43 -4.40 -29.83
N GLY A 152 -20.25 -3.94 -28.59
CA GLY A 152 -20.25 -2.53 -28.20
C GLY A 152 -18.89 -1.88 -28.40
N THR A 153 -18.59 -1.47 -29.63
CA THR A 153 -17.67 -0.37 -29.94
C THR A 153 -18.32 0.93 -29.47
N GLN A 154 -17.65 1.69 -28.61
CA GLN A 154 -17.92 3.13 -28.48
C GLN A 154 -16.62 3.90 -28.66
N VAL A 155 -16.53 4.47 -29.85
CA VAL A 155 -15.60 5.51 -30.27
C VAL A 155 -16.23 6.87 -29.94
N THR A 156 -15.46 7.79 -29.39
CA THR A 156 -15.77 9.22 -29.49
C THR A 156 -14.48 9.97 -29.79
N SER A 157 -14.34 10.37 -31.05
CA SER A 157 -13.33 11.26 -31.58
C SER A 157 -13.76 12.72 -31.38
N VAL A 158 -12.80 13.65 -31.25
CA VAL A 158 -12.64 14.88 -32.07
C VAL A 158 -11.31 15.58 -31.68
N SER A 159 -10.27 15.62 -32.54
CA SER A 159 -9.91 16.65 -33.57
C SER A 159 -9.44 17.99 -32.95
N SER A 160 -8.29 18.64 -33.21
CA SER A 160 -7.26 18.69 -34.27
C SER A 160 -6.02 19.44 -33.70
N LEU A 161 -4.78 19.34 -34.21
CA LEU A 161 -4.20 20.17 -35.29
C LEU A 161 -2.76 19.71 -35.63
N ASP A 162 -2.54 19.52 -36.94
CA ASP A 162 -1.39 19.90 -37.78
C ASP A 162 0.00 19.19 -37.75
N ASP A 163 0.43 18.98 -39.00
CA ASP A 163 1.75 18.67 -39.56
C ASP A 163 2.29 17.23 -39.57
N GLY A 164 2.73 16.82 -40.77
CA GLY A 164 2.85 15.44 -41.19
C GLY A 164 4.16 14.75 -40.84
N GLU A 165 4.07 13.51 -40.37
CA GLU A 165 5.10 12.48 -40.54
C GLU A 165 4.45 11.09 -40.36
N LYS A 166 4.92 10.08 -41.10
CA LYS A 166 4.38 8.71 -41.13
C LYS A 166 3.92 8.21 -39.76
N SER A 167 2.63 7.88 -39.61
CA SER A 167 2.10 7.24 -38.39
C SER A 167 2.59 5.79 -38.32
N GLU A 168 3.75 5.60 -37.69
CA GLU A 168 4.23 4.29 -37.28
C GLU A 168 3.26 3.64 -36.27
N PRO A 169 3.12 2.30 -36.29
CA PRO A 169 2.14 1.61 -35.45
C PRO A 169 2.47 1.77 -33.97
N LEU A 170 1.48 2.19 -33.18
CA LEU A 170 1.55 2.19 -31.72
C LEU A 170 1.44 0.75 -31.22
N GLU A 171 2.36 0.34 -30.36
CA GLU A 171 2.39 -1.00 -29.76
C GLU A 171 1.96 -0.91 -28.28
N PRO A 172 1.21 -1.90 -27.76
CA PRO A 172 0.88 -1.96 -26.34
C PRO A 172 2.11 -2.37 -25.52
N VAL A 173 2.41 -1.60 -24.49
CA VAL A 173 3.53 -1.82 -23.57
C VAL A 173 3.02 -1.99 -22.15
N ILE A 174 3.39 -3.11 -21.52
CA ILE A 174 2.98 -3.43 -20.16
C ILE A 174 4.00 -2.85 -19.18
N ILE A 175 3.50 -2.05 -18.24
CA ILE A 175 4.26 -1.41 -17.18
C ILE A 175 3.76 -1.93 -15.84
N ARG A 176 4.60 -2.70 -15.16
CA ARG A 176 4.35 -3.16 -13.80
C ARG A 176 4.83 -2.12 -12.81
N TYR A 177 3.91 -1.49 -12.10
CA TYR A 177 4.27 -0.49 -11.11
C TYR A 177 4.53 -1.16 -9.75
N CYS A 178 5.73 -0.95 -9.21
CA CYS A 178 6.19 -1.62 -8.00
C CYS A 178 5.44 -1.17 -6.74
N MET A 179 4.80 0.01 -6.76
CA MET A 179 4.13 0.53 -5.58
C MET A 179 2.76 -0.10 -5.30
N ASP A 180 2.06 -0.50 -6.35
CA ASP A 180 0.70 -1.04 -6.28
C ASP A 180 0.56 -2.44 -6.91
N GLU A 181 1.67 -3.01 -7.41
CA GLU A 181 1.75 -4.35 -7.99
C GLU A 181 0.80 -4.59 -9.18
N ARG A 182 0.31 -3.51 -9.80
CA ARG A 182 -0.57 -3.56 -10.96
C ARG A 182 0.21 -3.41 -12.26
N ASP A 183 -0.38 -4.01 -13.30
CA ASP A 183 0.10 -3.94 -14.68
C ASP A 183 -0.74 -2.91 -15.45
N TYR A 184 -0.07 -1.87 -15.93
CA TYR A 184 -0.63 -0.80 -16.75
C TYR A 184 -0.27 -1.05 -18.21
N THR A 185 -1.23 -0.96 -19.12
CA THR A 185 -0.95 -1.06 -20.56
C THR A 185 -1.04 0.32 -21.19
N ILE A 186 0.08 0.82 -21.69
CA ILE A 186 0.14 2.09 -22.42
C ILE A 186 0.43 1.86 -23.91
N GLN A 187 -0.05 2.74 -24.78
CA GLN A 187 0.24 2.68 -26.21
C GLN A 187 1.33 3.66 -26.57
N LEU A 188 2.42 3.18 -27.19
CA LEU A 188 3.52 4.03 -27.63
C LEU A 188 4.25 3.43 -28.83
N ASN A 189 4.96 4.27 -29.58
CA ASN A 189 5.84 3.78 -30.65
C ASN A 189 7.18 3.30 -30.06
N SER A 190 7.43 1.99 -30.12
CA SER A 190 8.63 1.37 -29.56
C SER A 190 9.95 1.75 -30.26
N ASN A 191 9.89 2.35 -31.46
CA ASN A 191 11.02 2.94 -32.18
C ASN A 191 11.23 4.42 -31.85
N ALA A 192 10.23 5.10 -31.28
CA ALA A 192 10.34 6.48 -30.84
C ALA A 192 11.02 6.59 -29.47
N PRO A 193 11.59 7.76 -29.13
CA PRO A 193 12.17 7.99 -27.80
C PRO A 193 11.14 7.78 -26.69
N LEU A 194 11.56 7.09 -25.62
CA LEU A 194 10.71 6.79 -24.46
C LEU A 194 10.11 8.04 -23.79
N LEU A 195 10.67 9.22 -24.03
CA LEU A 195 10.11 10.51 -23.60
C LEU A 195 8.66 10.71 -24.06
N GLN A 196 8.28 10.21 -25.24
CA GLN A 196 6.91 10.29 -25.73
C GLN A 196 5.90 9.47 -24.90
N ALA A 197 6.39 8.56 -24.05
CA ALA A 197 5.53 7.78 -23.16
C ALA A 197 5.07 8.58 -21.92
N LYS A 198 5.68 9.75 -21.62
CA LYS A 198 5.30 10.57 -20.46
C LYS A 198 3.81 10.96 -20.41
N PRO A 199 3.19 11.48 -21.47
CA PRO A 199 1.75 11.78 -21.46
C PRO A 199 0.91 10.51 -21.20
N ALA A 200 1.24 9.39 -21.85
CA ALA A 200 0.53 8.12 -21.64
C ALA A 200 0.71 7.56 -20.23
N LEU A 201 1.89 7.73 -19.63
CA LEU A 201 2.14 7.41 -18.23
C LEU A 201 1.32 8.29 -17.29
N ALA A 202 1.24 9.60 -17.57
CA ALA A 202 0.43 10.51 -16.77
C ALA A 202 -1.07 10.17 -16.86
N GLU A 203 -1.56 9.83 -18.05
CA GLU A 203 -2.94 9.36 -18.27
C GLU A 203 -3.22 8.05 -17.52
N ALA A 204 -2.22 7.15 -17.45
CA ALA A 204 -2.30 5.92 -16.67
C ALA A 204 -2.15 6.12 -15.15
N GLY A 205 -1.99 7.36 -14.65
CA GLY A 205 -1.78 7.64 -13.23
C GLY A 205 -0.38 7.31 -12.71
N LEU A 206 0.60 7.22 -13.62
CA LEU A 206 2.02 6.95 -13.37
C LEU A 206 2.89 8.21 -13.51
N ASP A 207 2.32 9.40 -13.29
CA ASP A 207 3.00 10.70 -13.41
C ASP A 207 4.19 10.86 -12.43
N THR A 208 4.14 10.14 -11.31
CA THR A 208 5.18 10.13 -10.28
C THR A 208 6.36 9.21 -10.62
N VAL A 209 6.26 8.36 -11.64
CA VAL A 209 7.30 7.41 -12.04
C VAL A 209 8.49 8.14 -12.63
N GLN A 210 9.61 8.13 -11.92
CA GLN A 210 10.85 8.75 -12.39
C GLN A 210 11.76 7.75 -13.10
N ARG A 211 11.63 6.45 -12.79
CA ARG A 211 12.55 5.42 -13.25
C ARG A 211 11.80 4.21 -13.78
N LEU A 212 12.13 3.85 -15.00
CA LEU A 212 11.67 2.62 -15.65
C LEU A 212 12.83 1.64 -15.72
N PHE A 213 12.56 0.38 -15.45
CA PHE A 213 13.53 -0.70 -15.40
C PHE A 213 13.13 -1.82 -16.36
N PHE A 214 14.11 -2.36 -17.06
CA PHE A 214 13.91 -3.48 -17.96
C PHE A 214 15.12 -4.41 -17.86
N LEU A 215 14.89 -5.69 -17.54
CA LEU A 215 15.93 -6.70 -17.31
C LEU A 215 17.03 -6.23 -16.34
N GLY A 216 16.63 -5.56 -15.24
CA GLY A 216 17.55 -5.04 -14.23
C GLY A 216 18.34 -3.78 -14.63
N ARG A 217 18.03 -3.16 -15.77
CA ARG A 217 18.67 -1.93 -16.24
C ARG A 217 17.69 -0.76 -16.24
N ILE A 218 18.17 0.43 -15.88
CA ILE A 218 17.38 1.67 -15.95
C ILE A 218 17.27 2.09 -17.42
N LEU A 219 16.03 2.17 -17.91
CA LEU A 219 15.71 2.69 -19.23
C LEU A 219 15.99 4.19 -19.32
N GLN A 220 16.49 4.60 -20.47
CA GLN A 220 16.85 5.97 -20.79
C GLN A 220 15.72 6.64 -21.56
N TRP A 221 15.23 7.77 -21.05
CA TRP A 221 14.16 8.55 -21.68
C TRP A 221 14.47 9.02 -23.11
N LYS A 222 15.76 9.23 -23.43
CA LYS A 222 16.22 9.72 -24.74
C LYS A 222 16.32 8.63 -25.81
N LYS A 223 16.25 7.35 -25.43
CA LYS A 223 16.42 6.21 -26.34
C LYS A 223 15.08 5.51 -26.56
N ALA A 224 14.96 4.82 -27.69
CA ALA A 224 13.80 4.00 -27.99
C ALA A 224 13.75 2.73 -27.12
N LEU A 225 12.57 2.13 -26.93
CA LEU A 225 12.42 0.89 -26.18
C LEU A 225 13.13 -0.28 -26.89
N ARG A 226 12.94 -0.41 -28.21
CA ARG A 226 13.57 -1.48 -29.01
C ARG A 226 15.10 -1.42 -28.99
N GLN A 227 15.67 -0.22 -29.00
CA GLN A 227 17.13 -0.03 -28.88
C GLN A 227 17.68 -0.47 -27.50
N GLN A 228 16.82 -0.56 -26.50
CA GLN A 228 17.17 -0.94 -25.13
C GLN A 228 16.87 -2.42 -24.84
N GLY A 229 16.54 -3.19 -25.88
CA GLY A 229 16.32 -4.63 -25.81
C GLY A 229 14.89 -5.04 -25.47
N TRP A 230 13.95 -4.10 -25.42
CA TRP A 230 12.53 -4.41 -25.21
C TRP A 230 11.92 -4.98 -26.50
N SER A 231 11.03 -5.96 -26.36
CA SER A 231 10.24 -6.55 -27.44
C SER A 231 8.77 -6.71 -27.03
N PRO A 232 7.82 -6.77 -27.99
CA PRO A 232 6.40 -6.90 -27.66
C PRO A 232 6.10 -8.09 -26.75
N GLY A 233 5.21 -7.88 -25.78
CA GLY A 233 4.86 -8.88 -24.76
C GLY A 233 5.77 -8.89 -23.53
N MET A 234 6.82 -8.07 -23.50
CA MET A 234 7.68 -7.92 -22.32
C MET A 234 7.20 -6.81 -21.38
N VAL A 235 7.42 -7.03 -20.09
CA VAL A 235 7.02 -6.11 -19.01
C VAL A 235 8.17 -5.19 -18.62
N ILE A 236 7.86 -3.91 -18.45
CA ILE A 236 8.76 -2.89 -17.89
C ILE A 236 8.36 -2.66 -16.43
N GLN A 237 9.33 -2.59 -15.52
CA GLN A 237 9.07 -2.25 -14.12
C GLN A 237 9.16 -0.73 -13.91
N ALA A 238 8.16 -0.16 -13.24
CA ALA A 238 8.15 1.24 -12.84
C ALA A 238 8.36 1.39 -11.32
N MET A 239 9.16 2.38 -10.94
CA MET A 239 9.44 2.77 -9.55
C MET A 239 9.33 4.28 -9.35
#